data_AF-A0A3S3S1D0-F1
#
_entry.id   AF-A0A3S3S1D0-F1
#
_cell.length_a   1.000
_cell.length_b   1.000
_cell.length_c   1.000
_cell.angle_alpha   90.00
_cell.angle_beta   90.00
_cell.angle_gamma   90.00
#
_symmetry.space_group_name_H-M   'P 1'
#
loop_
_entity.id
_entity.type
_entity.pdbx_description
1 polymer ?
#
loop_
_entity_poly.entity_id
_entity_poly.type
_entity_poly.pdbx_seq_one_letter_code
_entity_poly.pdbx_strand_id
1 'polypeptide(L)'
;MKIIKTTLAALLAASLLGCAASPSVVVAKDVAVTAPVCCNAYSEFSWVPMHGDSIDFVIDEYSKVGQFSDGKSYYAGFALPNNVERMQVDVKSLMKSAGVFAPKILLLDPQFKPVKTIELDDFNVKPSNILSLSSYQHRFEMDQQTTPYMVIYSPLKYREGNITIPHPERVRAEELGLARPMVTDPVIQHQKFGSLELDLKPLNLRSYRADEFVVPASTKAPVNTSVNTPANAVVAPVPVAAAVTTQQPSIEKANSPKMLSESEAFYNAQIKAAVEKNDMHKALQLLDEAKRAGSSTAEATFIQLIKK
;
A
#
# COMPACT_ATOMS: atom_id res chain seq x y z
N MET A 1 5.91 -50.27 79.54
CA MET A 1 7.16 -49.63 79.05
C MET A 1 7.53 -50.30 77.72
N LYS A 2 7.80 -49.66 76.59
CA LYS A 2 7.92 -48.24 76.23
C LYS A 2 7.75 -48.15 74.71
N ILE A 3 6.52 -47.78 74.35
CA ILE A 3 5.99 -47.12 73.14
C ILE A 3 7.02 -46.71 72.07
N ILE A 4 6.82 -47.32 70.89
CA ILE A 4 6.95 -46.83 69.51
C ILE A 4 7.67 -45.49 69.36
N LYS A 5 8.90 -45.58 68.87
CA LYS A 5 9.76 -44.46 68.49
C LYS A 5 9.27 -43.86 67.17
N THR A 6 8.82 -42.60 67.26
CA THR A 6 9.24 -41.50 66.37
C THR A 6 9.06 -41.69 64.85
N THR A 7 7.84 -41.81 64.33
CA THR A 7 7.56 -41.60 62.90
C THR A 7 6.13 -41.10 62.63
N LEU A 8 5.68 -40.01 63.28
CA LEU A 8 4.43 -39.36 62.86
C LEU A 8 4.30 -37.90 63.33
N ALA A 9 5.38 -37.11 63.21
CA ALA A 9 5.35 -35.68 63.53
C ALA A 9 6.18 -34.82 62.56
N ALA A 10 6.52 -35.35 61.39
CA ALA A 10 7.31 -34.64 60.38
C ALA A 10 6.60 -34.51 59.02
N LEU A 11 5.29 -34.76 58.96
CA LEU A 11 4.48 -34.70 57.72
C LEU A 11 3.37 -33.64 57.73
N LEU A 12 3.31 -32.81 58.78
CA LEU A 12 2.28 -31.75 58.90
C LEU A 12 2.83 -30.32 58.84
N ALA A 13 4.13 -30.13 58.60
CA ALA A 13 4.78 -28.81 58.55
C ALA A 13 5.30 -28.42 57.15
N ALA A 14 4.75 -29.02 56.09
CA ALA A 14 5.15 -28.76 54.70
C ALA A 14 3.98 -28.33 53.80
N SER A 15 2.93 -27.71 54.35
CA SER A 15 1.74 -27.28 53.60
C SER A 15 1.51 -25.76 53.57
N LEU A 16 2.52 -24.94 53.87
CA LEU A 16 2.38 -23.48 53.93
C LEU A 16 3.48 -22.70 53.19
N LEU A 17 3.86 -23.13 51.98
CA LEU A 17 4.57 -22.26 51.03
C LEU A 17 4.05 -22.56 49.62
N GLY A 18 2.88 -22.01 49.33
CA GLY A 18 2.22 -22.10 48.03
C GLY A 18 1.52 -20.78 47.67
N CYS A 19 2.19 -19.64 47.89
CA CYS A 19 1.85 -18.45 47.12
C CYS A 19 2.29 -18.72 45.68
N ALA A 20 1.41 -19.33 44.89
CA ALA A 20 1.49 -19.23 43.45
C ALA A 20 1.25 -17.76 43.10
N ALA A 21 2.33 -16.98 43.05
CA ALA A 21 2.34 -15.76 42.28
C ALA A 21 1.99 -16.19 40.85
N SER A 22 0.74 -15.97 40.47
CA SER A 22 0.33 -16.09 39.07
C SER A 22 1.27 -15.14 38.34
N PRO A 23 2.08 -15.60 37.37
CA PRO A 23 2.81 -14.66 36.55
C PRO A 23 1.75 -13.78 35.89
N SER A 24 1.71 -12.51 36.28
CA SER A 24 1.03 -11.50 35.51
C SER A 24 1.67 -11.58 34.13
N VAL A 25 0.96 -12.16 33.18
CA VAL A 25 1.38 -12.20 31.78
C VAL A 25 1.40 -10.75 31.34
N VAL A 26 2.55 -10.10 31.50
CA VAL A 26 2.85 -8.84 30.83
C VAL A 26 2.90 -9.24 29.37
N VAL A 27 1.77 -9.08 28.67
CA VAL A 27 1.72 -9.24 27.22
C VAL A 27 2.69 -8.19 26.69
N ALA A 28 3.91 -8.63 26.39
CA ALA A 28 4.94 -7.78 25.84
C ALA A 28 4.39 -7.24 24.52
N LYS A 29 4.18 -5.92 24.49
CA LYS A 29 3.63 -5.22 23.34
C LYS A 29 4.56 -5.44 22.14
N ASP A 30 4.08 -6.16 21.13
CA ASP A 30 4.86 -6.42 19.91
C ASP A 30 4.92 -5.18 19.02
N VAL A 31 5.91 -4.35 19.31
CA VAL A 31 6.24 -3.13 18.58
C VAL A 31 7.35 -3.34 17.56
N ALA A 32 7.87 -4.55 17.36
CA ALA A 32 8.99 -4.76 16.44
C ALA A 32 8.50 -5.00 15.01
N VAL A 33 9.24 -4.47 14.02
CA VAL A 33 9.08 -4.85 12.60
C VAL A 33 10.23 -5.79 12.25
N THR A 34 9.93 -7.08 12.12
CA THR A 34 10.90 -8.13 11.80
C THR A 34 10.95 -8.47 10.32
N ALA A 35 9.92 -8.10 9.55
CA ALA A 35 9.84 -8.33 8.12
C ALA A 35 10.98 -7.61 7.36
N PRO A 36 11.45 -8.20 6.24
CA PRO A 36 12.51 -7.61 5.43
C PRO A 36 12.06 -6.31 4.77
N VAL A 37 13.00 -5.39 4.60
CA VAL A 37 12.76 -4.11 3.91
C VAL A 37 12.56 -4.39 2.42
N CYS A 38 11.56 -3.77 1.80
CA CYS A 38 11.23 -3.99 0.39
C CYS A 38 12.20 -3.31 -0.57
N CYS A 39 12.73 -2.16 -0.16
CA CYS A 39 13.16 -1.11 -1.06
C CYS A 39 14.32 -0.33 -0.43
N ASN A 40 15.32 0.05 -1.22
CA ASN A 40 16.51 0.78 -0.73
C ASN A 40 16.36 2.30 -0.80
N ALA A 41 15.46 2.79 -1.65
CA ALA A 41 15.20 4.20 -1.86
C ALA A 41 13.69 4.47 -1.97
N TYR A 42 13.29 5.72 -1.71
CA TYR A 42 11.89 6.12 -1.83
C TYR A 42 11.34 5.98 -3.26
N SER A 43 12.17 6.14 -4.29
CA SER A 43 11.77 5.94 -5.70
C SER A 43 11.28 4.52 -6.02
N GLU A 44 11.65 3.53 -5.20
CA GLU A 44 11.27 2.12 -5.36
C GLU A 44 9.98 1.76 -4.59
N PHE A 45 9.40 2.71 -3.86
CA PHE A 45 8.21 2.45 -3.06
C PHE A 45 6.98 2.18 -3.93
N SER A 46 6.00 1.48 -3.36
CA SER A 46 4.70 1.30 -4.02
C SER A 46 3.85 2.56 -3.84
N TRP A 47 3.50 3.22 -4.96
CA TRP A 47 2.76 4.47 -4.98
C TRP A 47 1.32 4.28 -5.43
N VAL A 48 0.36 4.56 -4.54
CA VAL A 48 -1.07 4.55 -4.86
C VAL A 48 -1.50 5.94 -5.35
N PRO A 49 -2.07 6.08 -6.56
CA PRO A 49 -2.55 7.37 -7.03
C PRO A 49 -3.76 7.84 -6.20
N MET A 50 -3.76 9.10 -5.79
CA MET A 50 -4.81 9.68 -4.95
C MET A 50 -6.04 10.08 -5.80
N HIS A 51 -6.83 9.10 -6.24
CA HIS A 51 -8.04 9.33 -7.03
C HIS A 51 -9.31 9.29 -6.17
N GLY A 52 -10.34 10.03 -6.61
CA GLY A 52 -11.63 10.10 -5.92
C GLY A 52 -11.65 11.12 -4.80
N ASP A 53 -12.69 11.06 -3.97
CA ASP A 53 -12.92 11.99 -2.86
C ASP A 53 -12.36 11.44 -1.53
N SER A 54 -12.28 10.12 -1.38
CA SER A 54 -11.67 9.49 -0.20
C SER A 54 -11.02 8.14 -0.52
N ILE A 55 -10.04 7.76 0.29
CA ILE A 55 -9.34 6.47 0.21
C ILE A 55 -9.24 5.85 1.61
N ASP A 56 -9.89 4.70 1.77
CA ASP A 56 -9.75 3.85 2.95
C ASP A 56 -8.65 2.82 2.73
N PHE A 57 -7.74 2.68 3.70
CA PHE A 57 -6.66 1.72 3.62
C PHE A 57 -6.27 1.17 4.99
N VAL A 58 -5.61 0.02 4.96
CA VAL A 58 -5.07 -0.63 6.16
C VAL A 58 -3.57 -0.78 6.02
N ILE A 59 -2.86 -0.58 7.12
CA ILE A 59 -1.44 -0.95 7.25
C ILE A 59 -1.42 -2.17 8.16
N ASP A 60 -1.00 -3.30 7.61
CA ASP A 60 -1.04 -4.63 8.24
C ASP A 60 0.22 -5.44 7.92
N GLU A 61 0.19 -6.75 8.19
CA GLU A 61 1.31 -7.67 7.96
C GLU A 61 1.66 -7.87 6.48
N TYR A 62 0.73 -7.59 5.56
CA TYR A 62 0.93 -7.71 4.11
C TYR A 62 1.48 -6.43 3.48
N SER A 63 1.42 -5.33 4.21
CA SER A 63 1.97 -4.05 3.80
C SER A 63 3.49 -4.14 3.66
N LYS A 64 4.06 -3.34 2.76
CA LYS A 64 5.52 -3.33 2.55
C LYS A 64 6.21 -2.60 3.69
N VAL A 65 7.43 -3.05 4.00
CA VAL A 65 8.29 -2.43 5.00
C VAL A 65 9.32 -1.54 4.32
N GLY A 66 9.40 -0.29 4.78
CA GLY A 66 10.39 0.69 4.34
C GLY A 66 11.46 0.89 5.42
N GLN A 67 12.64 1.31 5.00
CA GLN A 67 13.69 1.81 5.89
C GLN A 67 13.59 3.34 5.95
N PHE A 68 13.39 3.89 7.15
CA PHE A 68 13.35 5.32 7.40
C PHE A 68 14.52 5.72 8.34
N SER A 69 14.75 7.02 8.51
CA SER A 69 15.71 7.54 9.50
C SER A 69 15.40 7.07 10.92
N ASP A 70 14.11 6.90 11.23
CA ASP A 70 13.60 6.53 12.55
C ASP A 70 13.42 5.00 12.72
N GLY A 71 14.01 4.22 11.80
CA GLY A 71 13.95 2.76 11.79
C GLY A 71 12.99 2.16 10.75
N LYS A 72 12.81 0.85 10.83
CA LYS A 72 11.92 0.10 9.93
C LYS A 72 10.47 0.30 10.31
N SER A 73 9.61 0.47 9.32
CA SER A 73 8.17 0.55 9.52
C SER A 73 7.40 0.07 8.31
N TYR A 74 6.19 -0.44 8.55
CA TYR A 74 5.21 -0.63 7.50
C TYR A 74 4.73 0.74 7.02
N TYR A 75 4.51 0.88 5.72
CA TYR A 75 4.13 2.16 5.14
C TYR A 75 3.03 2.03 4.09
N ALA A 76 2.37 3.16 3.85
CA ALA A 76 1.53 3.39 2.68
C ALA A 76 2.08 4.60 1.92
N GLY A 77 2.34 4.41 0.62
CA GLY A 77 2.84 5.45 -0.27
C GLY A 77 1.74 5.92 -1.22
N PHE A 78 1.64 7.23 -1.41
CA PHE A 78 0.63 7.85 -2.25
C PHE A 78 1.23 8.90 -3.18
N ALA A 79 0.67 9.04 -4.37
CA ALA A 79 1.09 10.00 -5.38
C ALA A 79 -0.07 10.91 -5.81
N LEU A 80 0.21 12.19 -5.92
CA LEU A 80 -0.71 13.20 -6.39
C LEU A 80 -0.98 12.98 -7.90
N PRO A 81 -2.24 12.95 -8.37
CA PRO A 81 -2.56 12.69 -9.77
C PRO A 81 -2.15 13.84 -10.68
N ASN A 82 -1.56 13.55 -11.84
CA ASN A 82 -0.99 14.55 -12.77
C ASN A 82 -1.95 15.67 -13.21
N ASN A 83 -3.27 15.44 -13.13
CA ASN A 83 -4.33 16.39 -13.48
C ASN A 83 -4.74 17.32 -12.32
N VAL A 84 -4.21 17.13 -11.11
CA VAL A 84 -4.46 17.97 -9.93
C VAL A 84 -3.19 18.76 -9.65
N GLU A 85 -3.23 20.09 -9.60
CA GLU A 85 -2.07 20.93 -9.30
C GLU A 85 -1.82 21.01 -7.79
N ARG A 86 -2.89 21.30 -7.03
CA ARG A 86 -2.88 21.39 -5.57
C ARG A 86 -4.03 20.61 -5.00
N MET A 87 -3.78 19.91 -3.90
CA MET A 87 -4.77 19.11 -3.22
C MET A 87 -4.64 19.27 -1.71
N GLN A 88 -5.77 19.48 -1.06
CA GLN A 88 -5.87 19.37 0.39
C GLN A 88 -6.12 17.90 0.75
N VAL A 89 -5.34 17.38 1.68
CA VAL A 89 -5.45 16.01 2.18
C VAL A 89 -5.76 16.06 3.68
N ASP A 90 -6.78 15.33 4.10
CA ASP A 90 -7.13 15.11 5.50
C ASP A 90 -6.80 13.65 5.85
N VAL A 91 -5.83 13.42 6.73
CA VAL A 91 -5.41 12.08 7.13
C VAL A 91 -6.04 11.76 8.46
N LYS A 92 -6.84 10.69 8.51
CA LYS A 92 -7.46 10.17 9.73
C LYS A 92 -6.87 8.81 10.07
N SER A 93 -6.32 8.65 11.26
CA SER A 93 -5.95 7.33 11.79
C SER A 93 -6.94 6.90 12.84
N LEU A 94 -7.69 5.83 12.55
CA LEU A 94 -8.82 5.38 13.36
C LEU A 94 -8.35 4.61 14.59
N MET A 95 -8.88 4.99 15.75
CA MET A 95 -8.62 4.33 17.03
C MET A 95 -9.64 3.21 17.24
N LYS A 96 -9.15 1.99 17.45
CA LYS A 96 -9.96 0.81 17.75
C LYS A 96 -9.58 0.27 19.15
N SER A 97 -10.39 -0.65 19.67
CA SER A 97 -10.11 -1.33 20.94
C SER A 97 -8.77 -2.09 20.93
N ALA A 98 -8.36 -2.64 19.78
CA ALA A 98 -7.08 -3.33 19.61
C ALA A 98 -5.87 -2.36 19.63
N GLY A 99 -6.10 -1.07 19.42
CA GLY A 99 -5.08 -0.04 19.39
C GLY A 99 -5.27 0.95 18.24
N VAL A 100 -4.27 1.81 18.07
CA VAL A 100 -4.25 2.86 17.04
C VAL A 100 -2.90 2.91 16.34
N PHE A 101 -2.90 3.21 15.05
CA PHE A 101 -1.68 3.50 14.33
C PHE A 101 -1.28 4.96 14.60
N ALA A 102 -0.05 5.20 15.04
CA ALA A 102 0.43 6.56 15.30
C ALA A 102 1.21 7.08 14.08
N PRO A 103 0.60 7.91 13.22
CA PRO A 103 1.17 8.26 11.93
C PRO A 103 2.30 9.29 12.04
N LYS A 104 3.28 9.13 11.16
CA LYS A 104 4.25 10.14 10.74
C LYS A 104 4.19 10.24 9.22
N ILE A 105 4.14 11.47 8.70
CA ILE A 105 3.99 11.69 7.26
C ILE A 105 5.24 12.35 6.71
N LEU A 106 5.77 11.80 5.62
CA LEU A 106 6.83 12.41 4.81
C LEU A 106 6.25 12.86 3.48
N LEU A 107 6.39 14.14 3.17
CA LEU A 107 6.12 14.70 1.87
C LEU A 107 7.42 14.81 1.09
N LEU A 108 7.44 14.25 -0.13
CA LEU A 108 8.63 14.19 -0.97
C LEU A 108 8.46 15.00 -2.25
N ASP A 109 9.56 15.57 -2.72
CA ASP A 109 9.64 16.27 -4.01
C ASP A 109 9.54 15.30 -5.21
N PRO A 110 9.47 15.79 -6.47
CA PRO A 110 9.46 14.93 -7.65
C PRO A 110 10.70 14.03 -7.80
N GLN A 111 11.78 14.29 -7.07
CA GLN A 111 13.00 13.48 -7.03
C GLN A 111 13.02 12.52 -5.82
N PHE A 112 11.89 12.35 -5.13
CA PHE A 112 11.69 11.50 -3.96
C PHE A 112 12.55 11.89 -2.75
N LYS A 113 12.93 13.17 -2.60
CA LYS A 113 13.63 13.67 -1.42
C LYS A 113 12.63 14.23 -0.41
N PRO A 114 12.81 13.99 0.89
CA PRO A 114 11.95 14.58 1.91
C PRO A 114 12.03 16.10 1.93
N VAL A 115 10.89 16.77 1.76
CA VAL A 115 10.76 18.24 1.80
C VAL A 115 10.12 18.68 3.10
N LYS A 116 9.08 17.97 3.54
CA LYS A 116 8.34 18.29 4.77
C LYS A 116 7.99 17.01 5.52
N THR A 117 8.10 17.09 6.83
CA THR A 117 7.71 16.02 7.75
C THR A 117 6.59 16.54 8.64
N ILE A 118 5.55 15.75 8.84
CA ILE A 118 4.47 16.02 9.79
C ILE A 118 4.61 14.98 10.89
N GLU A 119 4.83 15.46 12.11
CA GLU A 119 5.05 14.63 13.28
C GLU A 119 3.71 14.31 13.96
N LEU A 120 3.71 13.34 14.89
CA LEU A 120 2.47 12.93 15.57
C LEU A 120 1.84 14.09 16.37
N ASP A 121 2.66 14.99 16.90
CA ASP A 121 2.21 16.14 17.71
C ASP A 121 1.43 17.18 16.88
N ASP A 122 1.56 17.16 15.55
CA ASP A 122 0.78 18.02 14.65
C ASP A 122 -0.66 17.49 14.46
N PHE A 123 -0.93 16.23 14.85
CA PHE A 123 -2.25 15.62 14.73
C PHE A 123 -3.16 16.03 15.88
N ASN A 124 -4.39 16.39 15.53
CA ASN A 124 -5.44 16.62 16.50
C ASN A 124 -6.15 15.31 16.84
N VAL A 125 -6.31 15.03 18.13
CA VAL A 125 -7.16 13.93 18.58
C VAL A 125 -8.61 14.36 18.47
N LYS A 126 -9.39 13.68 17.62
CA LYS A 126 -10.84 13.83 17.56
C LYS A 126 -11.50 12.70 18.35
N PRO A 127 -12.34 13.00 19.36
CA PRO A 127 -13.09 11.98 20.07
C PRO A 127 -14.18 11.38 19.19
N SER A 128 -14.59 10.16 19.51
CA SER A 128 -15.70 9.47 18.85
C SER A 128 -17.01 10.25 19.00
N ASN A 129 -17.85 10.21 17.96
CA ASN A 129 -19.22 10.71 17.98
C ASN A 129 -20.18 9.60 17.50
N ILE A 130 -21.44 9.95 17.19
CA ILE A 130 -22.47 8.98 16.76
C ILE A 130 -22.08 8.23 15.46
N LEU A 131 -21.29 8.86 14.59
CA LEU A 131 -20.99 8.37 13.23
C LEU A 131 -19.51 8.05 12.98
N SER A 132 -18.59 8.53 13.82
CA SER A 132 -17.15 8.35 13.63
C SER A 132 -16.44 7.87 14.88
N LEU A 133 -15.44 7.02 14.70
CA LEU A 133 -14.54 6.59 15.77
C LEU A 133 -13.60 7.72 16.18
N SER A 134 -13.03 7.60 17.38
CA SER A 134 -11.92 8.46 17.79
C SER A 134 -10.76 8.30 16.82
N SER A 135 -10.05 9.37 16.50
CA SER A 135 -8.97 9.34 15.50
C SER A 135 -7.93 10.44 15.71
N TYR A 136 -6.73 10.17 15.21
CA TYR A 136 -5.76 11.23 14.93
C TYR A 136 -6.09 11.86 13.58
N GLN A 137 -6.23 13.18 13.53
CA GLN A 137 -6.56 13.91 12.30
C GLN A 137 -5.58 15.05 12.04
N HIS A 138 -5.04 15.10 10.83
CA HIS A 138 -4.24 16.23 10.38
C HIS A 138 -4.55 16.57 8.93
N ARG A 139 -4.64 17.87 8.64
CA ARG A 139 -4.95 18.41 7.33
C ARG A 139 -3.79 19.25 6.83
N PHE A 140 -3.39 19.01 5.58
CA PHE A 140 -2.32 19.73 4.91
C PHE A 140 -2.59 19.80 3.40
N GLU A 141 -1.74 20.54 2.70
CA GLU A 141 -1.79 20.69 1.26
C GLU A 141 -0.58 20.03 0.61
N MET A 142 -0.82 19.42 -0.55
CA MET A 142 0.19 18.88 -1.44
C MET A 142 0.13 19.64 -2.78
N ASP A 143 1.29 19.86 -3.38
CA ASP A 143 1.45 20.51 -4.68
C ASP A 143 2.27 19.61 -5.62
N GLN A 144 1.89 19.54 -6.90
CA GLN A 144 2.56 18.73 -7.92
C GLN A 144 4.03 19.07 -8.12
N GLN A 145 4.40 20.35 -7.96
CA GLN A 145 5.76 20.81 -8.24
C GLN A 145 6.69 20.56 -7.06
N THR A 146 6.18 20.70 -5.83
CA THR A 146 7.02 20.66 -4.62
C THR A 146 6.87 19.40 -3.80
N THR A 147 5.67 18.83 -3.70
CA THR A 147 5.38 17.68 -2.83
C THR A 147 4.39 16.70 -3.47
N PRO A 148 4.69 16.12 -4.65
CA PRO A 148 3.76 15.21 -5.32
C PRO A 148 3.62 13.85 -4.64
N TYR A 149 4.55 13.46 -3.76
CA TYR A 149 4.53 12.15 -3.11
C TYR A 149 4.37 12.27 -1.60
N MET A 150 3.66 11.31 -1.01
CA MET A 150 3.44 11.23 0.43
C MET A 150 3.64 9.79 0.91
N VAL A 151 4.39 9.63 2.00
CA VAL A 151 4.53 8.35 2.70
C VAL A 151 4.01 8.48 4.12
N ILE A 152 3.11 7.58 4.51
CA ILE A 152 2.61 7.45 5.88
C ILE A 152 3.22 6.20 6.50
N TYR A 153 3.86 6.32 7.66
CA TYR A 153 4.43 5.22 8.42
C TYR A 153 4.36 5.50 9.93
N SER A 154 4.80 4.55 10.78
CA SER A 154 4.88 4.75 12.23
C SER A 154 6.26 4.36 12.78
N PRO A 155 7.08 5.30 13.28
CA PRO A 155 8.41 5.00 13.82
C PRO A 155 8.32 4.18 15.12
N LEU A 156 9.43 3.53 15.53
CA LEU A 156 9.45 2.70 16.75
C LEU A 156 9.00 3.46 17.99
N LYS A 157 9.52 4.69 18.18
CA LYS A 157 9.15 5.58 19.29
C LYS A 157 7.64 5.80 19.39
N TYR A 158 6.95 5.92 18.26
CA TYR A 158 5.51 6.14 18.26
C TYR A 158 4.77 4.85 18.60
N ARG A 159 5.22 3.71 18.08
CA ARG A 159 4.59 2.40 18.34
C ARG A 159 4.71 1.97 19.80
N GLU A 160 5.77 2.37 20.50
CA GLU A 160 5.92 2.12 21.95
C GLU A 160 4.95 2.95 22.80
N GLY A 161 4.54 4.12 22.32
CA GLY A 161 3.65 5.05 23.02
C GLY A 161 2.19 4.60 23.15
N ASN A 162 1.41 5.44 23.81
CA ASN A 162 -0.03 5.28 23.99
C ASN A 162 -0.70 6.66 24.00
N ILE A 163 -2.03 6.64 23.95
CA ILE A 163 -2.85 7.84 24.01
C ILE A 163 -4.00 7.61 24.99
N THR A 164 -4.26 8.62 25.82
CA THR A 164 -5.40 8.62 26.74
C THR A 164 -6.50 9.47 26.13
N ILE A 165 -7.65 8.85 25.87
CA ILE A 165 -8.81 9.54 25.29
C ILE A 165 -9.73 9.94 26.44
N PRO A 166 -10.12 11.23 26.55
CA PRO A 166 -11.02 11.65 27.61
C PRO A 166 -12.37 10.94 27.49
N HIS A 167 -12.90 10.45 28.61
CA HIS A 167 -14.20 9.80 28.62
C HIS A 167 -15.31 10.80 28.20
N PRO A 168 -16.28 10.42 27.34
CA PRO A 168 -17.29 11.33 26.82
C PRO A 168 -18.09 12.05 27.92
N GLU A 169 -18.46 11.36 29.00
CA GLU A 169 -19.15 11.97 30.14
C GLU A 169 -18.33 13.07 30.85
N ARG A 170 -17.00 13.00 30.80
CA ARG A 170 -16.15 14.07 31.35
C ARG A 170 -16.15 15.29 30.46
N VAL A 171 -16.00 15.09 29.15
CA VAL A 171 -16.07 16.18 28.15
C VAL A 171 -17.42 16.88 28.24
N ARG A 172 -18.51 16.11 28.31
CA ARG A 172 -19.88 16.65 28.45
C ARG A 172 -20.08 17.41 29.76
N ALA A 173 -19.60 16.90 30.89
CA ALA A 173 -19.71 17.59 32.17
C ALA A 173 -18.96 18.93 32.16
N GLU A 174 -17.78 18.98 31.53
CA GLU A 174 -17.00 20.21 31.37
C GLU A 174 -17.71 21.24 30.47
N GLU A 175 -18.25 20.81 29.32
CA GLU A 175 -19.03 21.68 28.42
C GLU A 175 -20.29 22.26 29.08
N LEU A 176 -20.96 21.47 29.93
CA LEU A 176 -22.16 21.89 30.65
C LEU A 176 -21.86 22.61 31.98
N GLY A 177 -20.59 22.77 32.36
CA GLY A 177 -20.19 23.35 33.65
C GLY A 177 -20.64 22.54 34.88
N LEU A 178 -20.86 21.24 34.71
CA LEU A 178 -21.25 20.31 35.76
C LEU A 178 -20.02 19.77 36.50
N ALA A 179 -20.23 19.16 37.66
CA ALA A 179 -19.16 18.47 38.38
C ALA A 179 -18.61 17.31 37.53
N ARG A 180 -17.28 17.22 37.40
CA ARG A 180 -16.63 16.14 36.63
C ARG A 180 -16.92 14.79 37.30
N PRO A 181 -17.46 13.80 36.57
CA PRO A 181 -17.72 12.48 37.11
C PRO A 181 -16.42 11.72 37.40
N MET A 182 -16.45 10.82 38.37
CA MET A 182 -15.32 9.94 38.70
C MET A 182 -15.26 8.76 37.72
N VAL A 183 -14.80 9.02 36.50
CA VAL A 183 -14.61 7.99 35.47
C VAL A 183 -13.16 7.99 34.98
N THR A 184 -12.63 6.79 34.74
CA THR A 184 -11.28 6.59 34.22
C THR A 184 -11.27 6.78 32.70
N ASP A 185 -10.30 7.53 32.21
CA ASP A 185 -10.12 7.74 30.78
C ASP A 185 -9.51 6.48 30.13
N PRO A 186 -10.08 5.96 29.03
CA PRO A 186 -9.51 4.82 28.34
C PRO A 186 -8.12 5.14 27.77
N VAL A 187 -7.18 4.22 27.98
CA VAL A 187 -5.83 4.28 27.39
C VAL A 187 -5.77 3.33 26.21
N ILE A 188 -5.46 3.86 25.04
CA ILE A 188 -5.32 3.12 23.79
C ILE A 188 -3.83 2.98 23.46
N GLN A 189 -3.39 1.76 23.23
CA GLN A 189 -2.00 1.48 22.87
C GLN A 189 -1.76 1.78 21.39
N HIS A 190 -0.63 2.41 21.09
CA HIS A 190 -0.18 2.49 19.70
C HIS A 190 0.23 1.11 19.20
N GLN A 191 0.07 0.85 17.91
CA GLN A 191 0.33 -0.44 17.28
C GLN A 191 1.14 -0.26 16.00
N LYS A 192 1.77 -1.34 15.53
CA LYS A 192 2.43 -1.38 14.22
C LYS A 192 1.45 -1.42 13.04
N PHE A 193 0.19 -1.76 13.31
CA PHE A 193 -0.88 -1.87 12.32
C PHE A 193 -2.05 -0.94 12.66
N GLY A 194 -2.85 -0.61 11.67
CA GLY A 194 -4.10 0.12 11.87
C GLY A 194 -4.82 0.45 10.59
N SER A 195 -5.94 1.15 10.74
CA SER A 195 -6.80 1.58 9.64
C SER A 195 -6.75 3.09 9.54
N LEU A 196 -6.62 3.58 8.31
CA LEU A 196 -6.53 4.99 8.01
C LEU A 196 -7.46 5.34 6.85
N GLU A 197 -7.84 6.60 6.82
CA GLU A 197 -8.70 7.20 5.80
C GLU A 197 -8.05 8.49 5.33
N LEU A 198 -8.05 8.72 4.02
CA LEU A 198 -7.67 9.99 3.40
C LEU A 198 -8.93 10.64 2.84
N ASP A 199 -9.25 11.87 3.24
CA ASP A 199 -10.15 12.72 2.45
C ASP A 199 -9.34 13.59 1.50
N LEU A 200 -9.73 13.59 0.23
CA LEU A 200 -9.03 14.24 -0.86
C LEU A 200 -9.89 15.39 -1.40
N LYS A 201 -9.36 16.60 -1.38
CA LYS A 201 -10.05 17.79 -1.92
C LYS A 201 -9.13 18.52 -2.91
N PRO A 202 -9.31 18.31 -4.22
CA PRO A 202 -8.57 19.08 -5.23
C PRO A 202 -8.85 20.57 -5.07
N LEU A 203 -7.80 21.36 -4.84
CA LEU A 203 -7.92 22.81 -4.72
C LEU A 203 -7.82 23.47 -6.09
N ASN A 204 -6.89 22.98 -6.92
CA ASN A 204 -6.68 23.42 -8.29
C ASN A 204 -6.46 22.20 -9.19
N LEU A 205 -7.06 22.22 -10.38
CA LEU A 205 -6.78 21.25 -11.44
C LEU A 205 -5.74 21.82 -12.41
N ARG A 206 -4.87 20.96 -12.94
CA ARG A 206 -4.00 21.35 -14.04
C ARG A 206 -4.83 21.49 -15.31
N SER A 207 -4.73 22.66 -15.96
CA SER A 207 -5.16 22.80 -17.35
C SER A 207 -4.38 21.79 -18.19
N TYR A 208 -5.08 20.84 -18.81
CA TYR A 208 -4.48 19.89 -19.74
C TYR A 208 -3.85 20.68 -20.89
N ARG A 209 -2.53 20.89 -20.82
CA ARG A 209 -1.74 21.22 -22.00
C ARG A 209 -1.45 19.86 -22.62
N ALA A 210 -2.13 19.55 -23.73
CA ALA A 210 -1.61 18.54 -24.63
C ALA A 210 -0.19 19.01 -24.97
N ASP A 211 0.83 18.26 -24.56
CA ASP A 211 2.17 18.49 -25.06
C ASP A 211 2.03 18.53 -26.59
N GLU A 212 2.30 19.69 -27.17
CA GLU A 212 2.18 19.91 -28.60
C GLU A 212 3.15 18.94 -29.24
N PHE A 213 2.59 17.89 -29.83
CA PHE A 213 3.35 16.86 -30.52
C PHE A 213 4.03 17.58 -31.69
N VAL A 214 5.27 18.00 -31.48
CA VAL A 214 6.11 18.52 -32.55
C VAL A 214 6.40 17.33 -33.45
N VAL A 215 5.52 17.13 -34.43
CA VAL A 215 5.82 16.31 -35.60
C VAL A 215 7.03 16.96 -36.27
N PRO A 216 8.21 16.31 -36.30
CA PRO A 216 9.28 16.82 -37.13
C PRO A 216 8.78 16.74 -38.58
N ALA A 217 8.57 17.92 -39.16
CA ALA A 217 8.21 18.05 -40.56
C ALA A 217 9.23 17.31 -41.41
N SER A 218 8.75 16.34 -42.19
CA SER A 218 9.53 15.61 -43.18
C SER A 218 10.11 16.59 -44.19
N THR A 219 11.41 16.87 -44.09
CA THR A 219 12.13 17.61 -45.13
C THR A 219 12.30 16.69 -46.33
N LYS A 220 11.54 16.98 -47.38
CA LYS A 220 11.74 16.47 -48.73
C LYS A 220 13.22 16.60 -49.12
N ALA A 221 13.85 15.48 -49.45
CA ALA A 221 15.12 15.45 -50.15
C ALA A 221 14.89 15.72 -51.65
N PRO A 222 15.66 16.63 -52.29
CA PRO A 222 15.82 16.64 -53.74
C PRO A 222 17.00 15.75 -54.17
N VAL A 223 16.82 15.12 -55.32
CA VAL A 223 17.68 14.12 -55.96
C VAL A 223 18.51 14.78 -57.07
N ASN A 224 19.84 14.49 -57.06
CA ASN A 224 20.87 14.50 -58.13
C ASN A 224 21.24 15.86 -58.79
N THR A 225 22.48 16.21 -59.16
CA THR A 225 23.52 15.41 -59.85
C THR A 225 24.89 16.14 -59.87
N SER A 226 25.98 15.40 -59.55
CA SER A 226 27.40 15.39 -60.02
C SER A 226 28.17 16.66 -60.45
N VAL A 227 29.47 16.76 -60.04
CA VAL A 227 30.69 16.74 -60.92
C VAL A 227 32.03 16.91 -60.11
N ASN A 228 32.93 15.93 -60.28
CA ASN A 228 34.42 15.85 -60.29
C ASN A 228 35.37 16.10 -59.06
N THR A 229 35.91 14.97 -58.53
CA THR A 229 37.34 14.46 -58.36
C THR A 229 38.54 15.38 -58.00
N PRO A 230 39.72 14.84 -57.55
CA PRO A 230 40.10 13.55 -56.92
C PRO A 230 41.07 13.66 -55.68
N ALA A 231 41.25 12.59 -54.89
CA ALA A 231 42.57 12.03 -54.48
C ALA A 231 42.51 10.91 -53.40
N ASN A 232 42.99 9.73 -53.82
CA ASN A 232 43.74 8.65 -53.14
C ASN A 232 43.52 8.23 -51.66
N ALA A 233 43.17 6.96 -51.44
CA ALA A 233 44.10 5.87 -51.00
C ALA A 233 43.28 4.58 -50.68
N VAL A 234 43.26 3.56 -51.55
CA VAL A 234 43.98 2.26 -51.48
C VAL A 234 43.76 1.46 -50.17
N VAL A 235 42.96 0.37 -50.22
CA VAL A 235 43.34 -1.06 -50.17
C VAL A 235 42.04 -1.92 -50.16
N ALA A 236 42.05 -2.98 -50.96
CA ALA A 236 40.97 -3.94 -51.25
C ALA A 236 41.21 -5.28 -50.49
N PRO A 237 40.57 -6.43 -50.82
CA PRO A 237 39.13 -6.75 -50.85
C PRO A 237 38.82 -8.15 -50.20
N VAL A 238 37.58 -8.65 -50.47
CA VAL A 238 37.10 -10.06 -50.59
C VAL A 238 36.78 -10.91 -49.34
N PRO A 239 35.86 -11.92 -49.41
CA PRO A 239 34.55 -11.99 -50.13
C PRO A 239 33.43 -12.83 -49.44
N VAL A 240 32.16 -12.71 -49.92
CA VAL A 240 31.17 -13.76 -50.39
C VAL A 240 30.81 -14.94 -49.45
N ALA A 241 29.64 -15.59 -49.34
CA ALA A 241 28.34 -15.76 -50.03
C ALA A 241 27.37 -16.38 -48.98
N ALA A 242 26.06 -16.10 -49.00
CA ALA A 242 25.00 -16.90 -49.63
C ALA A 242 24.68 -18.30 -49.03
N ALA A 243 23.45 -18.37 -48.49
CA ALA A 243 22.41 -19.39 -48.73
C ALA A 243 22.34 -20.71 -47.93
N VAL A 244 21.06 -21.07 -47.72
CA VAL A 244 20.43 -22.41 -47.57
C VAL A 244 20.00 -22.87 -46.16
N THR A 245 18.69 -22.71 -45.94
CA THR A 245 17.66 -23.69 -45.51
C THR A 245 17.95 -24.75 -44.44
N THR A 246 16.93 -24.88 -43.58
CA THR A 246 16.42 -26.04 -42.81
C THR A 246 16.69 -26.10 -41.31
N GLN A 247 15.57 -26.37 -40.62
CA GLN A 247 15.40 -27.04 -39.32
C GLN A 247 15.31 -26.20 -38.03
N GLN A 248 14.05 -26.02 -37.63
CA GLN A 248 13.54 -25.95 -36.26
C GLN A 248 14.21 -27.01 -35.36
N PRO A 249 14.59 -26.62 -34.13
CA PRO A 249 13.75 -26.94 -32.98
C PRO A 249 13.42 -25.72 -32.13
N SER A 250 12.22 -25.79 -31.57
CA SER A 250 11.63 -24.97 -30.51
C SER A 250 12.61 -24.58 -29.39
N ILE A 251 12.74 -23.27 -29.15
CA ILE A 251 12.95 -22.72 -27.80
C ILE A 251 12.02 -21.52 -27.63
N GLU A 252 11.08 -21.68 -26.70
CA GLU A 252 10.06 -20.75 -26.30
C GLU A 252 10.65 -19.44 -25.77
N LYS A 253 10.14 -18.33 -26.31
CA LYS A 253 10.40 -16.99 -25.81
C LYS A 253 9.39 -16.69 -24.70
N ALA A 254 9.88 -16.70 -23.48
CA ALA A 254 9.09 -16.49 -22.27
C ALA A 254 8.76 -15.01 -22.02
N ASN A 255 7.65 -14.83 -21.29
CA ASN A 255 7.33 -13.74 -20.37
C ASN A 255 6.46 -12.57 -20.85
N SER A 256 5.19 -12.89 -21.08
CA SER A 256 4.04 -12.14 -20.52
C SER A 256 3.29 -13.13 -19.59
N PRO A 257 2.51 -12.71 -18.58
CA PRO A 257 1.82 -13.66 -17.70
C PRO A 257 0.67 -14.29 -18.49
N LYS A 258 0.98 -15.30 -19.30
CA LYS A 258 -0.01 -16.09 -20.01
C LYS A 258 -0.62 -17.04 -18.98
N MET A 259 -1.92 -16.90 -18.77
CA MET A 259 -2.67 -17.75 -17.86
C MET A 259 -2.43 -19.23 -18.18
N LEU A 260 -2.40 -20.09 -17.14
CA LEU A 260 -2.30 -21.54 -17.32
C LEU A 260 -3.48 -22.04 -18.17
N SER A 261 -3.24 -23.02 -19.04
CA SER A 261 -4.26 -23.54 -19.97
C SER A 261 -5.49 -24.12 -19.26
N GLU A 262 -5.31 -24.72 -18.08
CA GLU A 262 -6.41 -25.23 -17.25
C GLU A 262 -7.29 -24.10 -16.71
N SER A 263 -6.68 -23.01 -16.26
CA SER A 263 -7.40 -21.81 -15.82
C SER A 263 -8.14 -21.15 -17.00
N GLU A 264 -7.56 -21.19 -18.20
CA GLU A 264 -8.21 -20.71 -19.42
C GLU A 264 -9.47 -21.50 -19.78
N ALA A 265 -9.39 -22.82 -19.71
CA ALA A 265 -10.55 -23.68 -19.90
C ALA A 265 -11.65 -23.42 -18.86
N PHE A 266 -11.28 -23.17 -17.60
CA PHE A 266 -12.21 -22.85 -16.53
C PHE A 266 -13.00 -21.56 -16.79
N TYR A 267 -12.31 -20.47 -17.13
CA TYR A 267 -12.97 -19.20 -17.45
C TYR A 267 -13.87 -19.32 -18.68
N ASN A 268 -13.41 -20.00 -19.73
CA ASN A 268 -14.19 -20.21 -20.95
C ASN A 268 -15.48 -21.02 -20.68
N ALA A 269 -15.43 -22.02 -19.80
CA ALA A 269 -16.60 -22.79 -19.40
C ALA A 269 -17.61 -21.95 -18.61
N GLN A 270 -17.13 -21.08 -17.71
CA GLN A 270 -17.98 -20.21 -16.89
C GLN A 270 -18.64 -19.09 -17.72
N ILE A 271 -17.90 -18.50 -18.67
CA ILE A 271 -18.43 -17.53 -19.63
C ILE A 271 -19.53 -18.17 -20.47
N LYS A 272 -19.30 -19.40 -20.97
CA LYS A 272 -20.32 -20.16 -21.71
C LYS A 272 -21.58 -20.40 -20.88
N ALA A 273 -21.42 -20.87 -19.63
CA ALA A 273 -22.55 -21.13 -18.76
C ALA A 273 -23.34 -19.86 -18.39
N ALA A 274 -22.68 -18.70 -18.29
CA ALA A 274 -23.32 -17.42 -18.03
C ALA A 274 -24.12 -16.93 -19.25
N VAL A 275 -23.56 -17.02 -20.46
CA VAL A 275 -24.24 -16.65 -21.70
C VAL A 275 -25.45 -17.56 -21.97
N GLU A 276 -25.31 -18.87 -21.76
CA GLU A 276 -26.43 -19.82 -21.89
C GLU A 276 -27.58 -19.54 -20.90
N LYS A 277 -27.27 -18.92 -19.76
CA LYS A 277 -28.26 -18.51 -18.75
C LYS A 277 -28.79 -17.08 -18.95
N ASN A 278 -28.43 -16.41 -20.04
CA ASN A 278 -28.74 -14.99 -20.30
C ASN A 278 -28.22 -14.03 -19.20
N ASP A 279 -27.21 -14.43 -18.44
CA ASP A 279 -26.58 -13.60 -17.40
C ASP A 279 -25.38 -12.84 -18.00
N MET A 280 -25.71 -11.80 -18.77
CA MET A 280 -24.72 -11.00 -19.51
C MET A 280 -23.78 -10.21 -18.59
N HIS A 281 -24.27 -9.77 -17.43
CA HIS A 281 -23.45 -9.06 -16.44
C HIS A 281 -22.35 -9.97 -15.89
N LYS A 282 -22.70 -11.19 -15.50
CA LYS A 282 -21.74 -12.17 -15.02
C LYS A 282 -20.77 -12.62 -16.11
N ALA A 283 -21.25 -12.77 -17.35
CA ALA A 283 -20.40 -13.14 -18.48
C ALA A 283 -19.32 -12.07 -18.78
N LEU A 284 -19.68 -10.78 -18.72
CA LEU A 284 -18.74 -9.67 -18.88
C LEU A 284 -17.73 -9.58 -17.73
N GLN A 285 -18.18 -9.78 -16.48
CA GLN A 285 -17.29 -9.79 -15.33
C GLN A 285 -16.25 -10.91 -15.43
N LEU A 286 -16.67 -12.12 -15.80
CA LEU A 286 -15.76 -13.26 -15.99
C LEU A 286 -14.81 -13.06 -17.17
N LEU A 287 -15.25 -12.37 -18.22
CA LEU A 287 -14.40 -11.98 -19.35
C LEU A 287 -13.31 -11.00 -18.93
N ASP A 288 -13.65 -9.94 -18.17
CA ASP A 288 -12.69 -8.94 -17.70
C ASP A 288 -11.68 -9.55 -16.72
N GLU A 289 -12.15 -10.46 -15.84
CA GLU A 289 -11.29 -11.24 -14.95
C GLU A 289 -10.32 -12.12 -15.74
N ALA A 290 -10.80 -12.83 -16.76
CA ALA A 290 -9.96 -13.66 -17.62
C ALA A 290 -8.95 -12.83 -18.43
N LYS A 291 -9.33 -11.67 -18.96
CA LYS A 291 -8.42 -10.76 -19.68
C LYS A 291 -7.35 -10.19 -18.75
N ARG A 292 -7.74 -9.80 -17.53
CA ARG A 292 -6.80 -9.34 -16.49
C ARG A 292 -5.85 -10.45 -16.04
N ALA A 293 -6.31 -11.69 -16.02
CA ALA A 293 -5.49 -12.86 -15.71
C ALA A 293 -4.57 -13.30 -16.87
N GLY A 294 -4.65 -12.64 -18.05
CA GLY A 294 -3.81 -12.94 -19.21
C GLY A 294 -4.36 -14.05 -20.12
N SER A 295 -5.68 -14.24 -20.15
CA SER A 295 -6.36 -15.12 -21.12
C SER A 295 -6.25 -14.58 -22.53
N SER A 296 -5.90 -15.44 -23.48
CA SER A 296 -5.86 -15.11 -24.90
C SER A 296 -7.12 -15.51 -25.67
N THR A 297 -7.93 -16.41 -25.10
CA THR A 297 -9.09 -17.00 -25.78
C THR A 297 -10.46 -16.53 -25.27
N ALA A 298 -10.54 -15.97 -24.06
CA ALA A 298 -11.82 -15.60 -23.43
C ALA A 298 -12.67 -14.63 -24.27
N GLU A 299 -12.04 -13.62 -24.88
CA GLU A 299 -12.73 -12.64 -25.73
C GLU A 299 -13.28 -13.26 -27.02
N ALA A 300 -12.51 -14.15 -27.65
CA ALA A 300 -12.96 -14.86 -28.85
C ALA A 300 -14.13 -15.80 -28.53
N THR A 301 -14.09 -16.51 -27.39
CA THR A 301 -15.18 -17.37 -26.93
C THR A 301 -16.45 -16.60 -26.64
N PHE A 302 -16.37 -15.46 -25.96
CA PHE A 302 -17.53 -14.61 -25.69
C PHE A 302 -18.19 -14.08 -26.98
N ILE A 303 -17.39 -13.58 -27.93
CA ILE A 303 -17.90 -13.07 -29.22
C ILE A 303 -18.59 -14.18 -30.03
N GLN A 304 -18.05 -15.41 -30.01
CA GLN A 304 -18.68 -16.55 -30.69
C GLN A 304 -20.03 -16.93 -30.09
N LEU A 305 -20.18 -16.81 -28.77
CA LEU A 305 -21.41 -17.19 -28.07
C LEU A 305 -22.55 -16.19 -28.26
N ILE A 306 -22.25 -14.90 -28.46
CA ILE A 306 -23.26 -13.85 -28.67
C ILE A 306 -23.71 -13.77 -30.13
N LYS A 307 -22.85 -14.17 -31.07
CA LYS A 307 -23.19 -14.22 -32.50
C LYS A 307 -24.14 -15.36 -32.87
N LYS A 308 -24.50 -16.21 -31.90
CA LYS A 308 -25.31 -17.41 -32.09
C LYS A 308 -26.74 -17.15 -31.62
#